data_AF-A0A962D3T8-F1
#
_entry.id   AF-A0A962D3T8-F1
#
_cell.length_a   1.000
_cell.length_b   1.000
_cell.length_c   1.000
_cell.angle_alpha   90.00
_cell.angle_beta   90.00
_cell.angle_gamma   90.00
#
_symmetry.space_group_name_H-M   'P 1'
#
loop_
_entity.id
_entity.type
_entity.pdbx_description
1 polymer ?
#
loop_
_entity_poly.entity_id
_entity_poly.type
_entity_poly.pdbx_seq_one_letter_code
_entity_poly.pdbx_strand_id
1 'polypeptide(L)' 'MATAATVAVQVDFSADRRPIDPRIYGANFADSAQLVEPGFTVQRHGGNSTSRYNWQADVHNTASDYFYQNIPDGDGS' A
#
# COMPACT_ATOMS: atom_id res chain seq x y z
N MET A 1 18.05 33.10 18.20
CA MET A 1 17.55 31.80 17.67
C MET A 1 18.11 30.69 18.55
N ALA A 2 17.32 29.67 18.88
CA ALA A 2 17.79 28.55 19.70
C ALA A 2 18.50 27.51 18.83
N THR A 3 19.64 26.99 19.31
CA THR A 3 20.45 26.00 18.59
C THR A 3 19.99 24.59 18.96
N ALA A 4 19.87 23.69 17.97
CA ALA A 4 19.57 22.29 18.22
C ALA A 4 20.73 21.59 18.95
N ALA A 5 20.40 20.70 19.89
CA ALA A 5 21.40 19.92 20.61
C ALA A 5 21.97 18.79 19.73
N THR A 6 23.26 18.51 19.90
CA THR A 6 23.92 17.38 19.23
C THR A 6 23.53 16.05 19.88
N VAL A 7 23.23 15.04 19.06
CA VAL A 7 22.94 13.67 19.49
C VAL A 7 23.96 12.73 18.88
N ALA A 8 24.63 11.92 19.72
CA ALA A 8 25.52 10.87 19.26
C ALA A 8 24.73 9.58 18.98
N VAL A 9 24.97 8.96 17.82
CA VAL A 9 24.35 7.69 17.41
C VAL A 9 25.46 6.69 17.09
N GLN A 10 25.37 5.49 17.67
CA GLN A 10 26.30 4.38 17.41
C GLN A 10 25.59 3.28 16.64
N VAL A 11 26.29 2.68 15.67
CA VAL A 11 25.77 1.59 14.84
C VAL A 11 26.77 0.43 14.89
N ASP A 12 26.33 -0.72 15.36
CA ASP A 12 27.08 -1.98 15.37
C ASP A 12 26.42 -2.96 14.40
N PHE A 13 27.13 -3.34 13.33
CA PHE A 13 26.61 -4.26 12.30
C PHE A 13 26.60 -5.73 12.72
N SER A 14 27.24 -6.07 13.85
CA SER A 14 27.31 -7.43 14.39
C SER A 14 26.23 -7.72 15.42
N ALA A 15 25.65 -6.68 16.04
CA ALA A 15 24.61 -6.81 17.05
C ALA A 15 23.24 -7.22 16.46
N ASP A 16 22.56 -8.15 17.13
CA ASP A 16 21.13 -8.51 16.95
C ASP A 16 20.61 -8.60 15.51
N ARG A 17 21.40 -9.24 14.63
CA ARG A 17 21.03 -9.40 13.22
C ARG A 17 19.75 -10.21 13.06
N ARG A 18 18.78 -9.64 12.33
CA ARG A 18 17.55 -10.31 11.89
C ARG A 18 17.23 -9.93 10.45
N PRO A 19 16.59 -10.81 9.67
CA PRO A 19 16.15 -10.46 8.32
C PRO A 19 15.11 -9.34 8.39
N ILE A 20 15.19 -8.42 7.44
CA ILE A 20 14.14 -7.44 7.18
C ILE A 20 13.25 -8.05 6.11
N ASP A 21 12.01 -8.38 6.45
CA ASP A 21 11.05 -8.90 5.48
C ASP A 21 10.71 -7.79 4.48
N PRO A 22 11.02 -7.95 3.17
CA PRO A 22 10.77 -6.90 2.19
C PRO A 22 9.29 -6.49 2.12
N ARG A 23 8.37 -7.37 2.49
CA ARG A 23 6.91 -7.14 2.41
C ARG A 23 6.39 -6.04 3.33
N ILE A 24 7.22 -5.55 4.26
CA ILE A 24 6.88 -4.34 5.05
C ILE A 24 6.86 -3.07 4.17
N TYR A 25 7.51 -3.11 2.99
CA TYR A 25 7.54 -2.04 2.00
C TYR A 25 6.48 -2.25 0.89
N GLY A 26 5.28 -2.67 1.27
CA GLY A 26 4.15 -2.83 0.37
C GLY A 26 3.29 -1.56 0.23
N ALA A 27 2.49 -1.52 -0.84
CA ALA A 27 1.53 -0.44 -1.11
C ALA A 27 0.18 -1.01 -1.57
N ASN A 28 -0.90 -0.23 -1.42
CA ASN A 28 -2.20 -0.57 -2.01
C ASN A 28 -2.30 0.04 -3.40
N PHE A 29 -2.82 -0.71 -4.36
CA PHE A 29 -3.07 -0.23 -5.74
C PHE A 29 -1.87 0.45 -6.41
N ALA A 30 -0.65 -0.03 -6.14
CA ALA A 30 0.55 0.49 -6.79
C ALA A 30 0.51 0.23 -8.31
N ASP A 31 0.96 1.20 -9.09
CA ASP A 31 1.18 1.03 -10.52
C ASP A 31 2.54 0.36 -10.82
N SER A 32 2.76 0.00 -12.08
CA SER A 32 3.98 -0.70 -12.52
C SER A 32 5.25 0.13 -12.34
N ALA A 33 5.17 1.46 -12.44
CA ALA A 33 6.32 2.33 -12.20
C ALA A 33 6.69 2.31 -10.71
N GLN A 34 5.70 2.34 -9.81
CA GLN A 34 5.93 2.30 -8.36
C GLN A 34 6.50 0.97 -7.85
N LEU A 35 6.24 -0.13 -8.56
CA LEU A 35 6.88 -1.43 -8.29
C LEU A 35 8.36 -1.47 -8.68
N VAL A 36 8.82 -0.55 -9.54
CA VAL A 36 10.22 -0.41 -9.95
C VAL A 36 10.91 0.70 -9.15
N GLU A 37 10.28 1.87 -9.09
CA GLU A 37 10.75 3.06 -8.37
C GLU A 37 9.55 3.75 -7.69
N PRO A 38 9.46 3.72 -6.35
CA PRO A 38 10.51 3.45 -5.36
C PRO A 38 10.77 1.96 -5.07
N GLY A 39 10.09 1.03 -5.75
CA GLY A 39 10.34 -0.41 -5.60
C GLY A 39 9.47 -1.07 -4.53
N PHE A 40 8.17 -0.77 -4.48
CA PHE A 40 7.26 -1.46 -3.57
C PHE A 40 7.26 -2.97 -3.83
N THR A 41 7.29 -3.73 -2.75
CA THR A 41 7.54 -5.19 -2.80
C THR A 41 6.25 -6.02 -2.82
N VAL A 42 5.12 -5.40 -2.49
CA VAL A 42 3.79 -6.00 -2.48
C VAL A 42 2.79 -4.97 -2.95
N GLN A 43 1.95 -5.32 -3.93
CA GLN A 43 0.72 -4.58 -4.23
C GLN A 43 -0.47 -5.26 -3.57
N ARG A 44 -1.27 -4.51 -2.81
CA ARG A 44 -2.50 -5.02 -2.21
C ARG A 44 -3.72 -4.48 -2.94
N HIS A 45 -4.57 -5.39 -3.41
CA HIS A 45 -5.93 -5.10 -3.84
C HIS A 45 -6.89 -5.36 -2.67
N GLY A 46 -7.45 -4.31 -2.08
CA GLY A 46 -8.28 -4.43 -0.88
C GLY A 46 -8.80 -3.09 -0.38
N GLY A 47 -9.65 -3.09 0.64
CA GLY A 47 -10.34 -1.88 1.10
C GLY A 47 -11.86 -2.08 1.07
N ASN A 48 -12.61 -1.00 1.29
CA ASN A 48 -14.06 -1.05 1.43
C ASN A 48 -14.75 -1.54 0.15
N SER A 49 -14.45 -0.92 -1.00
CA SER A 49 -15.00 -1.30 -2.31
C SER A 49 -14.76 -2.77 -2.66
N THR A 50 -13.57 -3.28 -2.33
CA THR A 50 -13.15 -4.65 -2.66
C THR A 50 -13.95 -5.72 -1.93
N SER A 51 -14.54 -5.39 -0.77
CA SER A 51 -15.40 -6.32 -0.01
C SER A 51 -16.70 -6.64 -0.75
N ARG A 52 -17.11 -5.79 -1.70
CA ARG A 52 -18.35 -5.90 -2.48
C ARG A 52 -18.11 -5.96 -3.98
N TYR A 53 -16.87 -6.25 -4.38
CA TYR A 53 -16.52 -6.38 -5.78
C TYR A 53 -17.12 -7.67 -6.38
N ASN A 54 -17.78 -7.53 -7.51
CA ASN A 54 -18.31 -8.63 -8.32
C ASN A 54 -17.43 -8.80 -9.56
N TRP A 55 -16.61 -9.86 -9.58
CA TRP A 55 -15.69 -10.17 -10.67
C TRP A 55 -16.36 -10.56 -11.99
N GLN A 56 -17.61 -11.03 -11.96
CA GLN A 56 -18.32 -11.44 -13.18
C GLN A 56 -18.81 -10.24 -13.99
N ALA A 57 -19.17 -9.17 -13.29
CA ALA A 57 -19.66 -7.93 -13.90
C ALA A 57 -18.61 -6.82 -13.91
N ASP A 58 -17.46 -7.05 -13.27
CA ASP A 58 -16.41 -6.06 -13.04
C ASP A 58 -16.94 -4.76 -12.41
N VAL A 59 -17.70 -4.90 -11.31
CA VAL A 59 -18.38 -3.80 -10.62
C VAL A 59 -18.14 -3.90 -9.12
N HIS A 60 -17.86 -2.77 -8.47
CA HIS A 60 -17.86 -2.67 -7.01
C HIS A 60 -18.96 -1.75 -6.49
N ASN A 61 -19.29 -1.89 -5.20
CA ASN A 61 -20.16 -0.94 -4.49
C ASN A 61 -19.33 -0.07 -3.55
N THR A 62 -19.52 1.25 -3.60
CA THR A 62 -18.76 2.23 -2.80
C THR A 62 -19.23 2.36 -1.35
N ALA A 63 -20.31 1.67 -0.95
CA ALA A 63 -20.87 1.73 0.40
C ALA A 63 -21.04 3.18 0.90
N SER A 64 -20.73 3.44 2.17
CA SER A 64 -20.80 4.79 2.75
C SER A 64 -19.73 5.75 2.22
N ASP A 65 -18.72 5.26 1.48
CA ASP A 65 -17.69 6.12 0.93
C ASP A 65 -18.26 7.00 -0.21
N TYR A 66 -19.27 6.50 -0.95
CA TYR A 66 -19.95 7.30 -1.98
C TYR A 66 -21.38 6.83 -2.30
N PHE A 67 -22.37 7.24 -1.50
CA PHE A 67 -23.81 7.06 -1.75
C PHE A 67 -24.26 5.62 -2.10
N TYR A 68 -23.53 4.60 -1.66
CA TYR A 68 -23.82 3.18 -1.95
C TYR A 68 -23.94 2.87 -3.45
N GLN A 69 -23.23 3.61 -4.28
CA GLN A 69 -23.28 3.45 -5.73
C GLN A 69 -22.57 2.19 -6.17
N ASN A 70 -23.09 1.55 -7.23
CA ASN A 70 -22.37 0.53 -7.97
C ASN A 70 -21.59 1.21 -9.11
N ILE A 71 -20.28 1.02 -9.14
CA ILE A 71 -19.37 1.61 -10.12
C ILE A 71 -18.68 0.48 -10.88
N PRO A 72 -18.75 0.48 -12.23
CA PRO A 72 -17.95 -0.41 -13.06
C PRO A 72 -16.45 -0.06 -12.94
N ASP A 73 -15.62 -1.09 -12.72
CA ASP A 73 -14.15 -0.99 -12.73
C ASP A 73 -13.57 -1.17 -14.14
N GLY A 74 -14.40 -1.65 -15.08
CA GLY A 74 -14.10 -1.81 -16.50
C GLY A 74 -15.39 -1.99 -17.32
N ASP A 75 -15.26 -2.42 -18.57
CA ASP A 75 -16.40 -2.56 -19.50
C ASP A 75 -17.23 -3.85 -19.26
N GLY A 76 -16.88 -4.64 -18.23
CA GLY A 76 -17.29 -6.03 -18.11
C GLY A 76 -16.55 -6.92 -19.12
N SER A 77 -16.32 -8.20 -18.80
CA SER A 77 -15.73 -9.15 -19.74
C SER A 77 -16.60 -9.40 -20.97
#